data_AF-A0A969WT84-F1
#
_entry.id   AF-A0A969WT84-F1
#
_cell.length_a   1.000
_cell.length_b   1.000
_cell.length_c   1.000
_cell.angle_alpha   90.00
_cell.angle_beta   90.00
_cell.angle_gamma   90.00
#
_symmetry.space_group_name_H-M   'P 1'
#
loop_
_entity.id
_entity.type
_entity.pdbx_description
1 polymer ?
#
loop_
_entity_poly.entity_id
_entity_poly.type
_entity_poly.pdbx_seq_one_letter_code
_entity_poly.pdbx_strand_id
1 'polypeptide(L)' 'MGNIDSPKIVEAIRKAELLTSGEIRVYIAKHCKEDALEKASRVFQKLKMHNTAQRNAVLILVCP' A
#
# COMPACT_ATOMS: atom_id res chain seq x y z
N MET A 1 7.98 -10.01 16.44
CA MET A 1 7.29 -9.16 15.45
C MET A 1 6.87 -10.08 14.31
N GLY A 2 5.62 -10.54 14.30
CA GLY A 2 5.16 -11.54 13.33
C GLY A 2 5.36 -11.04 11.90
N ASN A 3 5.96 -11.87 11.05
CA ASN A 3 6.23 -11.60 9.65
C ASN A 3 4.98 -11.03 8.98
N ILE A 4 5.07 -9.76 8.58
CA ILE A 4 3.99 -9.06 7.88
C ILE A 4 3.93 -9.44 6.40
N ASP A 5 4.87 -10.30 5.97
CA ASP A 5 4.74 -11.27 4.89
C ASP A 5 3.75 -12.39 5.26
N SER A 6 2.59 -12.03 5.80
CA SER A 6 1.55 -13.02 6.01
C SER A 6 1.04 -13.39 4.62
N PRO A 7 1.17 -14.65 4.16
CA PRO A 7 0.74 -15.06 2.82
C PRO A 7 -0.72 -14.67 2.54
N LYS A 8 -1.53 -14.56 3.61
CA LYS A 8 -2.91 -14.07 3.60
C LYS A 8 -3.06 -12.65 3.03
N ILE A 9 -2.18 -11.72 3.38
CA ILE A 9 -2.25 -10.33 2.89
C ILE A 9 -1.92 -10.30 1.41
N VAL A 10 -0.84 -10.98 1.02
CA VAL A 10 -0.42 -11.07 -0.39
C VAL A 10 -1.51 -11.73 -1.23
N GLU A 11 -2.10 -12.83 -0.75
CA GLU A 11 -3.16 -13.53 -1.47
C GLU A 11 -4.45 -12.71 -1.54
N ALA A 12 -4.80 -11.97 -0.49
CA ALA A 12 -5.95 -11.08 -0.50
C ALA A 12 -5.77 -9.93 -1.51
N ILE A 13 -4.58 -9.31 -1.55
CA ILE A 13 -4.25 -8.28 -2.56
C ILE A 13 -4.35 -8.88 -3.96
N ARG A 14 -3.73 -10.04 -4.19
CA ARG A 14 -3.78 -10.73 -5.48
C ARG A 14 -5.22 -11.03 -5.92
N LYS A 15 -6.07 -11.48 -5.01
CA LYS A 15 -7.50 -11.73 -5.28
C LYS A 15 -8.24 -10.44 -5.63
N ALA A 16 -7.94 -9.34 -4.95
CA ALA A 16 -8.55 -8.04 -5.24
C ALA A 16 -8.10 -7.51 -6.62
N GLU A 17 -6.81 -7.53 -6.93
CA GLU A 17 -6.26 -7.10 -8.24
C GLU A 17 -6.70 -7.99 -9.41
N LEU A 18 -7.19 -9.22 -9.17
CA LEU A 18 -7.84 -10.02 -10.20
C LEU A 18 -9.26 -9.51 -10.56
N LEU A 19 -9.90 -8.76 -9.65
CA LEU A 19 -11.25 -8.23 -9.83
C LEU A 19 -11.27 -6.76 -10.26
N THR A 20 -10.12 -6.07 -10.21
CA THR A 20 -10.00 -4.67 -10.58
C THR A 20 -8.72 -4.41 -11.38
N SER A 21 -8.73 -3.41 -12.25
CA SER A 21 -7.53 -2.88 -12.90
C SER A 21 -6.68 -2.01 -11.96
N GLY A 22 -7.11 -1.82 -10.71
CA GLY A 22 -6.42 -1.02 -9.70
C GLY A 22 -5.23 -1.76 -9.11
N GLU A 23 -4.14 -1.01 -8.88
CA GLU A 23 -2.95 -1.53 -8.19
C GLU A 23 -3.03 -1.23 -6.71
N ILE A 24 -2.90 -2.26 -5.86
CA ILE A 24 -3.04 -2.14 -4.41
C ILE A 24 -1.69 -2.45 -3.76
N ARG A 25 -1.19 -1.53 -2.93
CA ARG A 25 0.03 -1.74 -2.13
C ARG A 25 -0.22 -1.50 -0.66
N VAL A 26 0.38 -2.32 0.19
CA VAL A 26 0.32 -2.16 1.64
C VAL A 26 1.71 -1.78 2.14
N TYR A 27 1.81 -0.67 2.87
CA TYR A 27 3.04 -0.20 3.49
C TYR A 27 2.86 -0.20 5.01
N ILE A 28 3.75 -0.88 5.71
CA ILE A 28 3.62 -1.08 7.15
C ILE A 28 4.81 -0.43 7.84
N ALA A 29 4.54 0.68 8.52
CA ALA A 29 5.54 1.42 9.26
C ALA A 29 5.63 0.86 10.69
N LYS A 30 6.84 0.74 11.25
CA LYS A 30 7.02 0.34 12.65
C LYS A 30 6.67 1.43 13.65
N HIS A 31 6.80 2.70 13.24
CA HIS A 31 6.49 3.90 14.02
C HIS A 31 6.12 5.06 13.09
N CYS A 32 5.15 5.87 13.50
CA CYS A 32 4.80 7.12 12.83
C CYS A 32 5.16 8.29 13.75
N LYS A 33 6.37 8.82 13.56
CA LYS A 33 6.80 10.08 14.18
C LYS A 33 6.25 11.31 13.43
N GLU A 34 5.93 11.13 12.16
CA GLU A 34 5.36 12.15 11.28
C GLU A 34 3.88 11.82 11.02
N ASP A 35 3.13 12.82 10.53
CA ASP A 35 1.73 12.65 10.15
C ASP A 35 1.57 11.50 9.12
N ALA A 36 0.57 10.65 9.36
CA ALA A 36 0.37 9.44 8.56
C ALA A 36 0.02 9.76 7.10
N LEU A 37 -0.74 10.84 6.85
CA LEU A 37 -1.14 11.23 5.51
C LEU A 37 0.06 11.81 4.74
N GLU A 38 0.87 12.65 5.38
CA GLU A 38 2.14 13.15 4.81
C GLU A 38 3.06 12.00 4.42
N LYS A 39 3.23 11.01 5.31
CA LYS A 39 4.05 9.83 5.04
C LYS A 39 3.48 9.01 3.87
N ALA A 40 2.17 8.76 3.87
CA ALA A 40 1.50 8.04 2.80
C ALA A 40 1.67 8.76 1.46
N SER A 41 1.51 10.07 1.42
CA SER A 41 1.71 10.91 0.22
C SER A 41 3.15 10.78 -0.32
N ARG A 42 4.16 10.91 0.56
CA ARG A 42 5.57 10.74 0.19
C ARG A 42 5.87 9.35 -0.37
N VAL A 43 5.36 8.31 0.28
CA VAL A 43 5.54 6.93 -0.18
C VAL A 43 4.84 6.70 -1.52
N PHE A 44 3.62 7.21 -1.69
CA PHE A 44 2.85 7.10 -2.93
C PHE A 44 3.57 7.77 -4.11
N GLN A 45 4.15 8.96 -3.90
CA GLN A 45 4.97 9.65 -4.89
C GLN A 45 6.27 8.89 -5.18
N LYS A 46 7.00 8.46 -4.13
CA LYS A 46 8.27 7.73 -4.26
C LYS A 46 8.10 6.42 -5.04
N LEU A 47 6.99 5.72 -4.84
CA LEU A 47 6.65 4.48 -5.54
C LEU A 47 6.02 4.72 -6.92
N LYS A 48 5.88 5.99 -7.33
CA LYS A 48 5.24 6.39 -8.60
C LYS A 48 3.85 5.81 -8.79
N MET A 49 3.08 5.64 -7.71
CA MET A 49 1.73 5.05 -7.77
C MET A 49 0.71 5.95 -8.47
N HIS A 50 1.04 7.22 -8.70
CA HIS A 50 0.25 8.11 -9.57
C HIS A 50 0.44 7.82 -11.07
N ASN A 51 1.44 7.01 -11.44
CA ASN A 51 1.83 6.73 -12.82
C ASN A 51 1.20 5.45 -13.38
N THR A 52 0.03 5.05 -12.88
CA THR A 52 -0.75 3.96 -13.48
C THR A 52 -1.61 4.51 -14.62
N ALA A 53 -1.86 3.69 -15.64
CA ALA A 53 -2.59 4.12 -16.85
C ALA A 53 -3.97 4.70 -16.53
N GLN A 54 -4.64 4.17 -15.50
CA GLN A 54 -5.98 4.58 -15.07
C GLN A 54 -5.97 5.45 -13.81
N ARG A 55 -4.79 5.78 -13.25
CA ARG A 55 -4.62 6.56 -12.00
C ARG A 55 -5.44 6.03 -10.82
N ASN A 56 -5.61 4.71 -10.77
CA ASN A 56 -6.46 3.98 -9.83
C ASN A 56 -5.64 3.18 -8.79
N ALA A 57 -4.42 3.61 -8.50
CA ALA A 57 -3.59 2.95 -7.49
C ALA A 57 -3.98 3.34 -6.07
N VAL A 58 -3.94 2.38 -5.16
CA VAL A 58 -4.29 2.54 -3.74
C VAL A 58 -3.12 2.12 -2.86
N LEU A 59 -2.71 2.99 -1.95
CA LEU A 59 -1.73 2.70 -0.91
C LEU A 59 -2.42 2.61 0.45
N ILE A 60 -2.28 1.47 1.11
CA ILE A 60 -2.75 1.24 2.47
C ILE A 60 -1.55 1.40 3.41
N LEU A 61 -1.50 2.51 4.15
CA LEU A 61 -0.51 2.72 5.20
C LEU A 61 -1.05 2.16 6.53
N VAL A 62 -0.32 1.20 7.11
CA VAL A 62 -0.60 0.69 8.46
C VAL A 62 0.52 1.12 9.39
N CYS A 63 0.16 1.79 10.48
CA CYS A 63 1.10 2.23 11.50
C CYS A 63 0.52 1.93 12.89
N PRO A 64 1.21 1.14 13.71
CA PRO A 64 0.84 0.89 15.10
C PRO A 64 1.32 2.00 16.05
#